data_AF-W9S5G2-F1
#
_entry.id   AF-W9S5G2-F1
#
_cell.length_a   1.000
_cell.length_b   1.000
_cell.length_c   1.000
_cell.angle_alpha   90.00
_cell.angle_beta   90.00
_cell.angle_gamma   90.00
#
_symmetry.space_group_name_H-M   'P 1'
#
loop_
_entity.id
_entity.type
_entity.pdbx_description
1 polymer ?
#
loop_
_entity_poly.entity_id
_entity_poly.type
_entity_poly.pdbx_seq_one_letter_code
_entity_poly.pdbx_strand_id
1 'polypeptide(L)'
;MREGKFFNRLGFFFIIAVFTLFLNEAISEEYIVGDDEEWNSQANFLSWSEKYNFSVGDVLVFKYVKKQHNVYEVEEEAFRSCDASSGVLAKYDSGNDRVKLTEAKKYWFLCNVDGHCLGGMRFRIDVKQSSTPSDTTDSANVSPSSQPNEIPATPPTSSSRCTLWSESWKTVIYVMAFGMLFNHLWYGHVMILLL
;
A
#
# COMPACT_ATOMS: atom_id res chain seq x y z
N MET A 1 -27.44 34.71 25.29
CA MET A 1 -25.96 34.65 25.10
C MET A 1 -25.30 33.30 25.44
N ARG A 2 -25.96 32.37 26.16
CA ARG A 2 -25.38 31.06 26.54
C ARG A 2 -25.59 29.95 25.49
N GLU A 3 -26.72 29.98 24.79
CA GLU A 3 -27.13 29.02 23.75
C GLU A 3 -26.20 28.99 22.51
N GLY A 4 -25.80 30.16 22.00
CA GLY A 4 -24.96 30.26 20.80
C GLY A 4 -23.53 29.71 20.95
N LYS A 5 -23.00 29.68 22.18
CA LYS A 5 -21.70 29.06 22.48
C LYS A 5 -21.78 27.53 22.50
N PHE A 6 -22.96 26.99 22.79
CA PHE A 6 -23.21 25.56 22.84
C PHE A 6 -23.37 24.98 21.42
N PHE A 7 -24.14 25.66 20.56
CA PHE A 7 -24.31 25.28 19.15
C PHE A 7 -22.98 25.30 18.37
N ASN A 8 -22.11 26.29 18.61
CA ASN A 8 -20.78 26.36 17.98
C ASN A 8 -19.83 25.26 18.45
N ARG A 9 -19.94 24.83 19.73
CA ARG A 9 -19.15 23.70 20.24
C ARG A 9 -19.65 22.38 19.65
N LEU A 10 -20.97 22.19 19.59
CA LEU A 10 -21.56 20.96 19.08
C LEU A 10 -21.31 20.79 17.57
N GLY A 11 -21.40 21.88 16.79
CA GLY A 11 -21.06 21.87 15.36
C GLY A 11 -19.59 21.59 15.08
N PHE A 12 -18.67 22.09 15.91
CA PHE A 12 -17.24 21.80 15.79
C PHE A 12 -16.94 20.32 16.06
N PHE A 13 -17.54 19.71 17.09
CA PHE A 13 -17.40 18.27 17.34
C PHE A 13 -17.99 17.42 16.22
N PHE A 14 -19.10 17.85 15.60
CA PHE A 14 -19.69 17.16 14.46
C PHE A 14 -18.78 17.19 13.23
N ILE A 15 -18.14 18.33 12.94
CA ILE A 15 -17.18 18.45 11.84
C ILE A 15 -15.95 17.56 12.09
N ILE A 16 -15.41 17.52 13.32
CA ILE A 16 -14.30 16.63 13.66
C ILE A 16 -14.71 15.16 13.53
N ALA A 17 -15.89 14.79 14.04
CA ALA A 17 -16.40 13.41 13.96
C ALA A 17 -16.56 12.96 12.49
N VAL A 18 -17.12 13.83 11.64
CA VAL A 18 -17.22 13.57 10.20
C VAL A 18 -15.84 13.47 9.55
N PHE A 19 -14.88 14.31 9.92
CA PHE A 19 -13.51 14.27 9.38
C PHE A 19 -12.77 12.97 9.78
N THR A 20 -12.95 12.49 11.00
CA THR A 20 -12.37 11.21 11.45
C THR A 20 -12.96 9.99 10.74
N LEU A 21 -14.22 10.06 10.29
CA LEU A 21 -14.86 8.97 9.53
C LEU A 21 -14.27 8.79 8.12
N PHE A 22 -13.54 9.77 7.60
CA PHE A 22 -12.91 9.71 6.28
C PHE A 22 -11.42 9.35 6.31
N LEU A 23 -10.82 9.15 7.48
CA LEU A 23 -9.40 8.78 7.61
C LEU A 23 -9.20 7.26 7.65
N ASN A 24 -9.67 6.57 6.61
CA ASN A 24 -9.19 5.21 6.35
C ASN A 24 -7.99 5.31 5.42
N GLU A 25 -6.81 5.54 5.99
CA GLU A 25 -5.56 5.45 5.24
C GLU A 25 -5.28 3.97 4.94
N ALA A 26 -5.49 3.57 3.68
CA ALA A 26 -4.94 2.31 3.19
C ALA A 26 -3.43 2.49 3.03
N ILE A 27 -2.66 1.85 3.91
CA ILE A 27 -1.20 1.82 3.80
C ILE A 27 -0.85 0.87 2.64
N SER A 28 0.00 1.34 1.74
CA SER A 28 0.56 0.59 0.61
C SER A 28 2.07 0.65 0.72
N GLU A 29 2.73 -0.50 0.74
CA GLU A 29 4.18 -0.60 0.79
C GLU A 29 4.77 -0.81 -0.61
N GLU A 30 5.99 -0.32 -0.82
CA GLU A 30 6.77 -0.58 -2.04
C GLU A 30 7.95 -1.49 -1.72
N TYR A 31 8.10 -2.58 -2.48
CA TYR A 31 9.18 -3.54 -2.33
C TYR A 31 10.06 -3.54 -3.58
N ILE A 32 11.34 -3.21 -3.42
CA ILE A 32 12.31 -3.39 -4.50
C ILE A 32 12.58 -4.89 -4.61
N VAL A 33 12.27 -5.46 -5.78
CA VAL A 33 12.43 -6.88 -6.03
C VAL A 33 13.92 -7.21 -6.05
N GLY A 34 14.35 -8.11 -5.16
CA GLY A 34 15.76 -8.45 -4.97
C GLY A 34 16.54 -7.49 -4.07
N ASP A 35 15.87 -6.56 -3.37
CA ASP A 35 16.50 -5.58 -2.46
C ASP A 35 17.68 -4.84 -3.12
N ASP A 36 18.90 -5.00 -2.61
CA ASP A 36 20.10 -4.30 -3.10
C ASP A 36 20.62 -4.91 -4.42
N GLU A 37 20.33 -6.19 -4.66
CA GLU A 37 20.68 -6.89 -5.90
C GLU A 37 19.72 -6.59 -7.05
N GLU A 38 18.55 -6.00 -6.75
CA GLU A 38 17.49 -5.65 -7.69
C GLU A 38 17.04 -6.84 -8.58
N TRP A 39 16.41 -6.58 -9.73
CA TRP A 39 15.99 -7.64 -10.66
C TRP A 39 17.19 -8.10 -11.52
N ASN A 40 18.08 -8.88 -10.90
CA ASN A 40 19.31 -9.39 -11.50
C ASN A 40 19.48 -10.91 -11.28
N SER A 41 20.29 -11.57 -12.10
CA SER A 41 20.57 -13.02 -12.01
C SER A 41 21.38 -13.43 -10.77
N GLN A 42 21.98 -12.48 -10.06
CA GLN A 42 22.73 -12.74 -8.82
C GLN A 42 21.84 -12.79 -7.57
N ALA A 43 20.62 -12.23 -7.64
CA ALA A 43 19.72 -12.14 -6.50
C ALA A 43 19.11 -13.51 -6.15
N ASN A 44 18.91 -13.76 -4.86
CA ASN A 44 18.17 -14.93 -4.39
C ASN A 44 16.69 -14.58 -4.19
N PHE A 45 15.90 -14.70 -5.26
CA PHE A 45 14.49 -14.31 -5.22
C PHE A 45 13.62 -15.22 -4.35
N LEU A 46 14.03 -16.46 -4.09
CA LEU A 46 13.31 -17.33 -3.14
C LEU A 46 13.37 -16.72 -1.74
N SER A 47 14.59 -16.45 -1.24
CA SER A 47 14.79 -15.84 0.07
C SER A 47 14.17 -14.44 0.16
N TRP A 48 14.29 -13.64 -0.90
CA TRP A 48 13.64 -12.32 -0.96
C TRP A 48 12.11 -12.43 -0.87
N SER A 49 11.49 -13.35 -1.60
CA SER A 49 10.02 -13.50 -1.63
C SER A 49 9.44 -14.01 -0.31
N GLU A 50 10.23 -14.72 0.50
CA GLU A 50 9.82 -15.25 1.80
C GLU A 50 10.08 -14.26 2.96
N LYS A 51 10.83 -13.17 2.70
CA LYS A 51 11.21 -12.16 3.70
C LYS A 51 10.05 -11.24 4.09
N TYR A 52 9.08 -11.03 3.20
CA TYR A 52 8.03 -10.02 3.34
C TYR A 52 6.62 -10.62 3.38
N ASN A 53 5.67 -9.87 3.95
CA ASN A 53 4.25 -10.20 3.91
C ASN A 53 3.54 -9.24 2.96
N PHE A 54 3.15 -9.73 1.78
CA PHE A 54 2.51 -8.90 0.77
C PHE A 54 1.00 -8.81 0.99
N SER A 55 0.47 -7.59 0.84
CA SER A 55 -0.95 -7.28 0.97
C SER A 55 -1.50 -6.62 -0.29
N VAL A 56 -2.82 -6.74 -0.49
CA VAL A 56 -3.51 -6.00 -1.54
C VAL A 56 -3.26 -4.50 -1.36
N GLY A 57 -2.79 -3.85 -2.41
CA GLY A 57 -2.41 -2.44 -2.43
C GLY A 57 -0.92 -2.22 -2.55
N ASP A 58 -0.08 -3.17 -2.14
CA ASP A 58 1.38 -3.06 -2.22
C ASP A 58 1.89 -3.03 -3.66
N VAL A 59 3.12 -2.56 -3.85
CA VAL A 59 3.75 -2.40 -5.15
C VAL A 59 5.10 -3.12 -5.18
N LEU A 60 5.30 -3.96 -6.17
CA LEU A 60 6.61 -4.50 -6.52
C LEU A 60 7.32 -3.57 -7.49
N VAL A 61 8.56 -3.21 -7.19
CA VAL A 61 9.40 -2.34 -8.01
C VAL A 61 10.54 -3.16 -8.60
N PHE A 62 10.49 -3.39 -9.90
CA PHE A 62 11.49 -4.13 -10.65
C PHE A 62 12.45 -3.17 -11.34
N LYS A 63 13.69 -3.12 -10.86
CA LYS A 63 14.76 -2.32 -11.45
C LYS A 63 15.77 -3.21 -12.15
N TYR A 64 16.07 -2.90 -13.41
CA TYR A 64 17.00 -3.68 -14.22
C TYR A 64 17.44 -2.90 -15.46
N VAL A 65 18.54 -3.32 -16.08
CA VAL A 65 18.98 -2.75 -17.35
C VAL A 65 18.03 -3.19 -18.46
N LYS A 66 17.33 -2.23 -19.05
CA LYS A 66 16.42 -2.47 -20.18
C LYS A 66 17.13 -3.28 -21.28
N LYS A 67 16.39 -4.20 -21.90
CA LYS A 67 16.86 -5.19 -22.91
C LYS A 67 17.75 -6.32 -22.37
N GLN A 68 18.29 -6.23 -21.15
CA GLN A 68 18.98 -7.37 -20.52
C GLN A 68 18.01 -8.29 -19.78
N HIS A 69 16.98 -7.69 -19.19
CA HIS A 69 15.92 -8.41 -18.50
C HIS A 69 14.55 -7.88 -18.95
N ASN A 70 13.52 -8.63 -18.59
CA ASN A 70 12.12 -8.22 -18.63
C ASN A 70 11.42 -8.87 -17.43
N VAL A 71 10.15 -8.50 -17.21
CA VAL A 71 9.33 -9.06 -16.14
C VAL A 71 8.02 -9.51 -16.74
N TYR A 72 7.74 -10.81 -16.70
CA TYR A 72 6.44 -11.34 -17.08
C TYR A 72 5.71 -11.83 -15.84
N GLU A 73 4.46 -11.41 -15.68
CA GLU A 73 3.51 -12.08 -14.80
C GLU A 73 2.88 -13.23 -15.59
N VAL A 74 2.86 -14.43 -15.00
CA VAL A 74 2.44 -15.65 -15.69
C VAL A 74 1.56 -16.51 -14.79
N GLU A 75 0.91 -17.49 -15.40
CA GLU A 75 0.25 -18.61 -14.71
C GLU A 75 1.28 -19.58 -14.10
N GLU A 76 0.86 -20.41 -13.15
CA GLU A 76 1.75 -21.32 -12.42
C GLU A 76 2.47 -22.31 -13.37
N GLU A 77 1.77 -22.83 -14.38
CA GLU A 77 2.33 -23.80 -15.32
C GLU A 77 3.50 -23.21 -16.11
N ALA A 78 3.31 -22.02 -16.68
CA ALA A 78 4.35 -21.28 -17.41
C ALA A 78 5.53 -20.90 -16.50
N PHE A 79 5.25 -20.55 -15.23
CA PHE A 79 6.28 -20.30 -14.24
C PHE A 79 7.15 -21.54 -13.94
N ARG A 80 6.52 -22.70 -13.77
CA ARG A 80 7.22 -23.95 -13.43
C ARG A 80 8.07 -24.44 -14.58
N SER A 81 7.54 -24.39 -15.79
CA SER A 81 8.25 -24.80 -17.02
C SER A 81 9.29 -23.79 -17.49
N CYS A 82 9.23 -22.53 -17.02
CA CYS A 82 9.97 -21.42 -17.61
C CYS A 82 9.70 -21.23 -19.12
N ASP A 83 8.46 -21.52 -19.53
CA ASP A 83 8.00 -21.36 -20.91
C ASP A 83 6.84 -20.37 -20.94
N ALA A 84 7.14 -19.13 -21.35
CA ALA A 84 6.14 -18.07 -21.51
C ALA A 84 5.58 -17.97 -22.94
N SER A 85 5.61 -19.07 -23.72
CA SER A 85 4.91 -19.17 -25.01
C SER A 85 3.38 -19.11 -24.86
N SER A 86 2.87 -19.51 -23.69
CA SER A 86 1.47 -19.41 -23.27
C SER A 86 1.39 -19.04 -21.78
N GLY A 87 0.18 -18.72 -21.28
CA GLY A 87 -0.03 -18.41 -19.86
C GLY A 87 0.59 -17.09 -19.38
N VAL A 88 0.83 -16.12 -20.28
CA VAL A 88 1.31 -14.78 -19.91
C VAL A 88 0.12 -13.87 -19.58
N LEU A 89 0.14 -13.31 -18.37
CA LEU A 89 -0.90 -12.41 -17.86
C LEU A 89 -0.54 -10.94 -18.08
N ALA A 90 0.73 -10.58 -17.89
CA ALA A 90 1.24 -9.24 -18.14
C ALA A 90 2.72 -9.26 -18.54
N LYS A 91 3.16 -8.22 -19.26
CA LYS A 91 4.55 -8.03 -19.71
C LYS A 91 5.02 -6.63 -19.36
N TYR A 92 6.22 -6.54 -18.80
CA TYR A 92 6.86 -5.29 -18.45
C TYR A 92 8.32 -5.28 -18.95
N ASP A 93 8.73 -4.17 -19.54
CA ASP A 93 10.01 -4.05 -20.26
C ASP A 93 10.66 -2.65 -20.14
N SER A 94 10.25 -1.84 -19.16
CA SER A 94 10.74 -0.46 -19.04
C SER A 94 12.14 -0.36 -18.40
N GLY A 95 12.52 -1.33 -17.57
CA GLY A 95 13.72 -1.29 -16.72
C GLY A 95 13.50 -0.68 -15.33
N ASN A 96 12.32 -0.11 -15.07
CA ASN A 96 11.87 0.35 -13.75
C ASN A 96 10.35 0.16 -13.64
N ASP A 97 9.92 -1.10 -13.66
CA ASP A 97 8.51 -1.46 -13.70
C ASP A 97 7.92 -1.49 -12.29
N ARG A 98 6.68 -1.02 -12.18
CA ARG A 98 5.95 -0.93 -10.90
C ARG A 98 4.67 -1.72 -11.03
N VAL A 99 4.58 -2.84 -10.32
CA VAL A 99 3.46 -3.77 -10.38
C VAL A 99 2.66 -3.66 -9.09
N LYS A 100 1.44 -3.14 -9.18
CA LYS A 100 0.53 -3.06 -8.03
C LYS A 100 -0.19 -4.39 -7.82
N LEU A 101 -0.19 -4.88 -6.59
CA LEU A 101 -0.85 -6.11 -6.19
C LEU A 101 -2.33 -5.80 -5.87
N THR A 102 -3.23 -6.07 -6.83
CA THR A 102 -4.63 -5.63 -6.74
C THR A 102 -5.58 -6.67 -6.17
N GLU A 103 -5.15 -7.93 -6.13
CA GLU A 103 -5.97 -9.06 -5.69
C GLU A 103 -5.22 -9.91 -4.67
N ALA A 104 -5.94 -10.47 -3.71
CA ALA A 104 -5.41 -11.44 -2.78
C ALA A 104 -5.33 -12.81 -3.47
N LYS A 105 -4.15 -13.12 -4.00
CA LYS A 105 -3.86 -14.35 -4.73
C LYS A 105 -2.35 -14.61 -4.75
N LYS A 106 -1.97 -15.75 -5.30
CA LYS A 106 -0.58 -15.99 -5.69
C LYS A 106 -0.28 -15.27 -6.99
N TYR A 107 0.89 -14.64 -7.05
CA TYR A 107 1.45 -14.08 -8.28
C TYR A 107 2.74 -14.82 -8.60
N TRP A 108 3.00 -15.02 -9.89
CA TRP A 108 4.21 -15.67 -10.38
C TRP A 108 4.88 -14.74 -11.39
N PHE A 109 6.15 -14.42 -11.11
CA PHE A 109 6.95 -13.54 -11.95
C PHE A 109 8.21 -14.26 -12.43
N LEU A 110 8.58 -14.02 -13.69
CA LEU A 110 9.81 -14.54 -14.27
C LEU A 110 10.42 -13.58 -15.30
N CYS A 111 11.72 -13.78 -15.57
CA CYS A 111 12.40 -13.15 -16.70
C CYS A 111 12.39 -14.11 -17.88
N ASN A 112 11.79 -13.71 -19.00
CA ASN A 112 11.66 -14.51 -20.23
C ASN A 112 12.84 -14.31 -21.20
N VAL A 113 14.00 -13.91 -20.70
CA VAL A 113 15.25 -13.93 -21.48
C VAL A 113 15.86 -15.31 -21.35
N ASP A 114 16.36 -15.85 -22.46
CA ASP A 114 16.86 -17.23 -22.55
C ASP A 114 17.82 -17.57 -21.40
N GLY A 115 17.51 -18.66 -20.69
CA GLY A 115 18.30 -19.14 -19.56
C GLY A 115 18.07 -18.39 -18.23
N HIS A 116 17.48 -17.20 -18.20
CA HIS A 116 17.34 -16.42 -16.97
C HIS A 116 16.34 -17.02 -15.99
N CYS A 117 15.16 -17.45 -16.45
CA CYS A 117 14.16 -18.09 -15.59
C CYS A 117 14.68 -19.40 -14.97
N LEU A 118 15.29 -20.26 -15.79
CA LEU A 118 15.90 -21.52 -15.32
C LEU A 118 17.12 -21.28 -14.44
N GLY A 119 17.83 -20.17 -14.67
CA GLY A 119 18.93 -19.68 -13.83
C GLY A 119 18.47 -19.06 -12.51
N GLY A 120 17.17 -18.99 -12.23
CA GLY A 120 16.63 -18.54 -10.95
C GLY A 120 16.02 -17.15 -10.94
N MET A 121 15.99 -16.41 -12.06
CA MET A 121 15.26 -15.13 -12.17
C MET A 121 13.74 -15.36 -12.28
N ARG A 122 13.18 -15.90 -11.20
CA ARG A 122 11.75 -16.15 -11.03
C ARG A 122 11.41 -16.22 -9.55
N PHE A 123 10.22 -15.80 -9.18
CA PHE A 123 9.67 -16.03 -7.84
C PHE A 123 8.15 -16.05 -7.84
N ARG A 124 7.60 -16.51 -6.72
CA ARG A 124 6.18 -16.43 -6.41
C ARG A 124 5.99 -15.66 -5.12
N ILE A 125 4.88 -14.96 -4.99
CA ILE A 125 4.44 -14.36 -3.72
C ILE A 125 2.99 -14.75 -3.45
N ASP A 126 2.61 -14.75 -2.18
CA ASP A 126 1.23 -14.94 -1.73
C ASP A 126 0.71 -13.64 -1.13
N VAL A 127 -0.29 -13.04 -1.77
CA VAL A 127 -0.84 -11.74 -1.40
C VAL A 127 -2.12 -11.93 -0.61
N LYS A 128 -2.16 -11.33 0.59
CA LYS A 128 -3.33 -11.40 1.48
C LYS A 128 -4.19 -10.14 1.35
N GLN A 129 -5.45 -10.23 1.76
CA GLN A 129 -6.28 -9.04 1.91
C GLN A 129 -5.64 -8.11 2.93
N SER A 130 -5.58 -6.81 2.61
CA SER A 130 -5.14 -5.81 3.57
C SER A 130 -6.16 -5.77 4.72
N SER A 131 -5.74 -6.19 5.91
CA SER A 131 -6.58 -6.09 7.11
C SER A 131 -6.67 -4.61 7.47
N THR A 132 -7.81 -4.00 7.18
CA THR A 132 -8.20 -2.75 7.87
C THR A 132 -8.30 -3.09 9.36
N PRO A 133 -7.71 -2.32 10.28
CA PRO A 133 -7.99 -2.47 11.70
C PRO A 133 -9.43 -1.98 11.94
N SER A 134 -10.40 -2.85 11.68
CA SER A 134 -11.76 -2.71 12.17
C SER A 134 -11.84 -3.48 13.47
N ASP A 135 -11.98 -2.76 14.59
CA ASP A 135 -12.36 -3.32 15.88
C ASP A 135 -13.62 -4.16 15.71
N THR A 136 -13.54 -5.47 15.92
CA THR A 136 -14.66 -6.24 16.48
C THR A 136 -14.11 -7.41 17.27
N THR A 137 -14.24 -7.30 18.59
CA THR A 137 -14.24 -8.40 19.55
C THR A 137 -15.09 -9.55 19.02
N ASP A 138 -14.49 -10.71 18.79
CA ASP A 138 -15.24 -11.95 18.94
C ASP A 138 -14.37 -13.08 19.50
N SER A 139 -14.89 -13.67 20.57
CA SER A 139 -14.29 -14.77 21.31
C SER A 139 -14.51 -16.08 20.56
N ALA A 140 -13.44 -16.85 20.34
CA ALA A 140 -13.54 -18.30 20.19
C ALA A 140 -12.33 -18.98 20.82
N ASN A 141 -12.64 -19.99 21.62
CA ASN A 141 -11.86 -20.64 22.65
C ASN A 141 -11.19 -21.93 22.12
N VAL A 142 -9.87 -22.03 22.29
CA VAL A 142 -9.01 -23.21 22.62
C VAL A 142 -8.90 -24.41 21.65
N SER A 143 -7.66 -24.68 21.20
CA SER A 143 -6.90 -25.89 21.57
C SER A 143 -5.41 -25.85 21.17
N PRO A 144 -4.52 -26.62 21.82
CA PRO A 144 -3.10 -26.28 21.99
C PRO A 144 -2.16 -26.97 21.00
N SER A 145 -1.07 -26.32 20.61
CA SER A 145 0.13 -27.04 20.14
C SER A 145 1.41 -26.25 20.38
N SER A 146 2.37 -26.97 20.95
CA SER A 146 3.75 -26.67 21.38
C SER A 146 4.55 -25.58 20.67
N GLN A 147 5.06 -24.64 21.48
CA GLN A 147 6.18 -23.73 21.19
C GLN A 147 7.52 -24.45 21.42
N PRO A 148 8.56 -24.13 20.63
CA PRO A 148 9.79 -23.61 21.25
C PRO A 148 10.09 -22.18 20.79
N ASN A 149 10.54 -21.37 21.74
CA ASN A 149 11.04 -20.00 21.55
C ASN A 149 12.13 -19.92 20.47
N GLU A 150 11.97 -19.01 19.50
CA GLU A 150 13.10 -18.28 18.93
C GLU A 150 12.72 -16.80 18.70
N ILE A 151 13.66 -15.95 19.07
CA ILE A 151 13.57 -14.49 19.14
C ILE A 151 13.55 -13.91 17.72
N PRO A 152 12.58 -13.07 17.31
CA PRO A 152 12.63 -12.45 15.99
C PRO A 152 13.72 -11.37 15.95
N ALA A 153 14.74 -11.60 15.13
CA ALA A 153 15.65 -10.56 14.68
C ALA A 153 14.89 -9.58 13.78
N THR A 154 14.95 -8.30 14.12
CA THR A 154 14.39 -7.20 13.32
C THR A 154 15.00 -7.17 11.92
N PRO A 155 14.20 -7.14 10.83
CA PRO A 155 14.72 -7.04 9.47
C PRO A 155 15.35 -5.66 9.22
N PRO A 156 16.44 -5.56 8.41
CA PRO A 156 17.05 -4.29 8.06
C PRO A 156 16.08 -3.43 7.25
N THR A 157 15.91 -2.19 7.70
CA THR A 157 15.06 -1.16 7.09
C THR A 157 15.69 -0.64 5.80
N SER A 158 15.26 -1.15 4.66
CA SER A 158 15.33 -0.45 3.37
C SER A 158 13.91 -0.24 2.84
N SER A 159 13.05 0.35 3.66
CA SER A 159 11.75 0.88 3.21
C SER A 159 11.94 2.34 2.84
N SER A 160 12.01 2.61 1.53
CA SER A 160 11.81 3.97 1.05
C SER A 160 10.32 4.29 1.21
N ARG A 161 9.96 4.89 2.35
CA ARG A 161 8.62 5.46 2.55
C ARG A 161 8.39 6.51 1.46
N CYS A 162 7.62 6.18 0.44
CA CYS A 162 6.95 7.18 -0.39
C CYS A 162 5.86 7.83 0.47
N THR A 163 6.25 8.77 1.34
CA THR A 163 5.29 9.74 1.86
C THR A 163 4.88 10.62 0.70
N LEU A 164 3.73 10.32 0.10
CA LEU A 164 2.96 11.27 -0.71
C LEU A 164 2.41 12.38 0.20
N TRP A 165 3.29 13.09 0.91
CA TRP A 165 3.00 14.31 1.66
C TRP A 165 3.71 15.46 0.98
N SER A 166 3.01 16.14 0.10
CA SER A 166 3.23 17.54 -0.32
C SER A 166 2.10 17.80 -1.31
N GLU A 167 0.88 18.11 -0.87
CA GLU A 167 0.39 19.50 -0.86
C GLU A 167 -0.85 19.68 0.06
N SER A 168 -1.21 18.71 0.89
CA SER A 168 -2.49 18.72 1.64
C SER A 168 -2.61 19.84 2.69
N TRP A 169 -1.49 20.41 3.14
CA TRP A 169 -1.50 21.54 4.07
C TRP A 169 -2.15 22.80 3.46
N LYS A 170 -2.05 22.99 2.14
CA LYS A 170 -2.70 24.13 1.46
C LYS A 170 -4.22 23.97 1.45
N THR A 171 -4.72 22.76 1.24
CA THR A 171 -6.16 22.46 1.27
C THR A 171 -6.74 22.66 2.67
N VAL A 172 -6.00 22.26 3.71
CA VAL A 172 -6.37 22.53 5.11
C VAL A 172 -6.41 24.02 5.40
N ILE A 173 -5.44 24.80 4.93
CA ILE A 173 -5.44 26.27 5.07
C ILE A 173 -6.63 26.90 4.33
N TYR A 174 -6.95 26.47 3.10
CA TYR A 174 -8.08 27.00 2.35
C TYR A 174 -9.43 26.70 2.99
N VAL A 175 -9.65 25.49 3.51
CA VAL A 175 -10.89 25.11 4.19
C VAL A 175 -11.06 25.86 5.52
N MET A 176 -9.97 26.03 6.28
CA MET A 176 -9.98 26.82 7.53
C MET A 176 -10.24 28.30 7.25
N ALA A 177 -9.60 28.89 6.24
CA ALA A 177 -9.80 30.29 5.86
C ALA A 177 -11.22 30.55 5.34
N PHE A 178 -11.76 29.64 4.52
CA PHE A 178 -13.12 29.76 3.97
C PHE A 178 -14.20 29.63 5.06
N GLY A 179 -14.01 28.72 6.03
CA GLY A 179 -14.91 28.57 7.17
C GLY A 179 -14.92 29.77 8.12
N MET A 180 -13.78 30.46 8.28
CA MET A 180 -13.70 31.70 9.06
C MET A 180 -14.38 32.88 8.34
N LEU A 181 -14.27 32.96 7.01
CA LEU A 181 -14.89 34.01 6.19
C LEU A 181 -16.41 33.85 6.06
N PHE A 182 -16.92 32.63 5.92
CA PHE A 182 -18.37 32.37 5.89
C PHE A 182 -19.07 32.72 7.21
N ASN A 183 -18.39 32.54 8.35
CA ASN A 183 -18.88 32.99 9.65
C ASN A 183 -18.91 34.52 9.77
N HIS A 184 -17.96 35.25 9.19
CA HIS A 184 -17.98 36.72 9.31
C HIS A 184 -19.07 37.38 8.45
N LEU A 185 -19.42 36.79 7.29
CA LEU A 185 -20.42 37.32 6.37
C LEU A 185 -21.87 36.96 6.78
N TRP A 186 -22.09 35.78 7.37
CA TRP A 186 -23.42 35.39 7.86
C TRP A 186 -23.84 36.17 9.12
N TYR A 187 -22.91 36.43 10.05
CA TYR A 187 -23.20 37.20 11.26
C TYR A 187 -23.33 38.71 11.00
N GLY A 188 -22.67 39.25 9.97
CA GLY A 188 -22.83 40.65 9.56
C GLY A 188 -24.19 40.94 8.90
N HIS A 189 -24.69 40.03 8.07
CA HIS A 189 -25.98 40.19 7.39
C HIS A 189 -27.19 40.03 8.33
N VAL A 190 -27.08 39.17 9.35
CA VAL A 190 -28.16 38.93 10.33
C VAL A 190 -28.26 40.06 11.37
N MET A 191 -27.19 40.80 11.67
CA MET A 191 -27.25 41.97 12.57
C MET A 191 -27.85 43.23 11.93
N ILE A 192 -27.78 43.38 10.60
CA ILE A 192 -28.32 44.56 9.88
C ILE A 192 -29.84 44.46 9.66
N LEU A 193 -30.42 43.25 9.69
CA LEU A 193 -31.86 43.01 9.55
C LEU A 193 -32.66 43.10 10.87
N LEU A 194 -31.99 43.37 12.00
CA LEU A 194 -32.59 43.44 13.35
C LEU A 194 -32.39 44.82 14.03
N LEU A 195 -32.00 45.84 13.27
CA LEU A 195 -32.07 47.26 13.64
C LEU A 195 -33.12 47.94 12.76
#